data_AF-A0A926HC48-F1
#
_entry.id   AF-A0A926HC48-F1
#
_cell.length_a   1.000
_cell.length_b   1.000
_cell.length_c   1.000
_cell.angle_alpha   90.00
_cell.angle_beta   90.00
_cell.angle_gamma   90.00
#
_symmetry.space_group_name_H-M   'P 1'
#
loop_
_entity.id
_entity.type
_entity.pdbx_description
1 polymer ?
#
loop_
_entity_poly.entity_id
_entity_poly.type
_entity_poly.pdbx_seq_one_letter_code
_entity_poly.pdbx_strand_id
1 'polypeptide(L)'
;VLPDTFLISVSCHTEGDIREAQDADLILFGPVFETPDKGAPIGLEALKSAVSISRVPLLALGGITMENAGLCVATGAAGIAAIRFFQP
;
A
#
# COMPACT_ATOMS: atom_id res chain seq x y z
N VAL A 1 -11.04 23.12 -8.71
CA VAL A 1 -10.52 23.05 -7.32
C VAL A 1 -11.42 22.08 -6.57
N LEU A 2 -10.85 21.02 -5.99
CA LEU A 2 -11.60 20.10 -5.13
C LEU A 2 -11.80 20.75 -3.75
N PRO A 3 -12.83 20.36 -2.98
CA PRO A 3 -12.95 20.79 -1.58
C PRO A 3 -11.76 20.29 -0.75
N ASP A 4 -11.31 21.07 0.23
CA ASP A 4 -10.23 20.68 1.15
C ASP A 4 -10.56 19.46 2.03
N THR A 5 -11.83 19.04 2.03
CA THR A 5 -12.31 17.85 2.75
C THR A 5 -12.23 16.57 1.93
N PHE A 6 -11.82 16.63 0.66
CA PHE A 6 -11.76 15.46 -0.21
C PHE A 6 -10.50 14.65 0.09
N LEU A 7 -10.68 13.36 0.39
CA LEU A 7 -9.55 12.45 0.58
C LEU A 7 -8.97 12.06 -0.77
N ILE A 8 -7.66 12.27 -0.93
CA ILE A 8 -6.89 11.91 -2.11
C ILE A 8 -5.92 10.80 -1.72
N SER A 9 -6.05 9.65 -2.37
CA SER A 9 -5.08 8.56 -2.27
C SER A 9 -4.28 8.39 -3.55
N VAL A 10 -3.03 7.94 -3.41
CA VAL A 10 -2.14 7.67 -4.54
C VAL A 10 -1.70 6.20 -4.52
N SER A 11 -1.76 5.56 -5.69
CA SER A 11 -1.21 4.22 -5.88
C SER A 11 0.29 4.32 -6.15
N CYS A 12 1.08 3.61 -5.36
CA CYS A 12 2.52 3.60 -5.43
C CYS A 12 3.04 2.17 -5.62
N HIS A 13 4.11 2.05 -6.39
CA HIS A 13 4.76 0.80 -6.80
C HIS A 13 6.28 0.87 -6.57
N THR A 14 6.82 2.07 -6.38
CA THR A 14 8.25 2.28 -6.15
C THR A 14 8.50 3.25 -5.01
N GLU A 15 9.73 3.22 -4.51
CA GLU A 15 10.26 4.23 -3.59
C GLU A 15 10.20 5.66 -4.16
N GLY A 16 10.33 5.84 -5.48
CA GLY A 16 10.17 7.14 -6.14
C GLY A 16 8.76 7.66 -5.99
N ASP A 17 7.77 6.80 -6.27
CA ASP A 17 6.35 7.13 -6.15
C ASP A 17 6.01 7.58 -4.71
N ILE A 18 6.58 6.92 -3.70
CA ILE A 18 6.38 7.31 -2.30
C ILE A 18 6.87 8.74 -2.07
N ARG A 19 8.06 9.11 -2.57
CA ARG A 19 8.63 10.45 -2.38
C ARG A 19 7.81 11.54 -3.07
N GLU A 20 7.14 11.20 -4.17
CA GLU A 20 6.26 12.13 -4.88
C GLU A 20 4.87 12.23 -4.24
N ALA A 21 4.39 11.18 -3.59
CA ALA A 21 3.04 11.09 -3.00
C ALA A 21 2.93 11.64 -1.57
N GLN A 22 3.88 12.46 -1.11
CA GLN A 22 3.94 12.92 0.29
C GLN A 22 2.83 13.90 0.67
N ASP A 23 2.19 14.55 -0.31
CA ASP A 23 1.06 15.47 -0.11
C ASP A 23 -0.32 14.77 -0.22
N ALA A 24 -0.34 13.45 -0.40
CA ALA A 24 -1.58 12.67 -0.42
C ALA A 24 -2.09 12.39 1.01
N ASP A 25 -3.39 12.19 1.18
CA ASP A 25 -3.95 11.79 2.48
C ASP A 25 -3.63 10.33 2.82
N LEU A 26 -3.41 9.49 1.80
CA LEU A 26 -3.19 8.05 1.93
C LEU A 26 -2.38 7.48 0.76
N ILE A 27 -1.46 6.57 1.04
CA ILE A 27 -0.76 5.80 0.01
C ILE A 27 -1.27 4.35 -0.01
N LEU A 28 -1.49 3.82 -1.21
CA LEU A 28 -1.71 2.40 -1.46
C LEU A 28 -0.47 1.81 -2.12
N PHE A 29 0.26 0.93 -1.45
CA PHE A 29 1.52 0.37 -1.95
C PHE A 29 1.37 -1.10 -2.31
N GLY A 30 1.64 -1.47 -3.57
CA GLY A 30 1.44 -2.85 -4.03
C GLY A 30 1.79 -3.11 -5.49
N PRO A 31 1.69 -4.34 -6.00
CA PRO A 31 1.26 -5.53 -5.28
C PRO A 31 2.34 -6.03 -4.31
N VAL A 32 2.01 -6.18 -3.03
CA VAL A 32 2.94 -6.71 -2.01
C VAL A 32 3.15 -8.21 -2.19
N PHE A 33 2.08 -8.95 -2.49
CA PHE A 33 2.10 -10.36 -2.82
C PHE A 33 1.53 -10.63 -4.21
N GLU A 34 1.69 -11.86 -4.69
CA GLU A 34 1.24 -12.26 -6.02
C GLU A 34 -0.27 -11.99 -6.20
N THR A 35 -0.63 -11.39 -7.34
CA THR A 35 -2.03 -11.20 -7.69
C THR A 35 -2.22 -11.19 -9.21
N PRO A 36 -3.34 -11.73 -9.73
CA PRO A 36 -3.62 -11.79 -11.17
C PRO A 36 -3.35 -10.48 -11.90
N ASP A 37 -2.67 -10.59 -13.05
CA ASP A 37 -2.43 -9.50 -14.01
C ASP A 37 -1.63 -8.29 -13.47
N LYS A 38 -0.88 -8.46 -12.37
CA LYS A 38 -0.08 -7.37 -11.76
C LYS A 38 1.43 -7.61 -11.72
N GLY A 39 1.93 -8.59 -12.47
CA GLY A 39 3.37 -8.89 -12.56
C GLY A 39 3.96 -9.42 -11.26
N ALA A 40 5.28 -9.29 -11.10
CA ALA A 40 5.99 -9.80 -9.93
C ALA A 40 5.64 -8.99 -8.67
N PRO A 41 5.42 -9.64 -7.51
CA PRO A 41 5.18 -8.93 -6.26
C PRO A 41 6.41 -8.14 -5.82
N ILE A 42 6.16 -6.96 -5.26
CA ILE A 42 7.20 -6.06 -4.74
C ILE A 42 7.80 -6.60 -3.43
N GLY A 43 7.01 -7.33 -2.64
CA GLY A 43 7.47 -8.03 -1.45
C GLY A 43 7.56 -7.18 -0.18
N LEU A 44 7.77 -7.87 0.95
CA LEU A 44 7.73 -7.28 2.30
C LEU A 44 8.91 -6.34 2.59
N GLU A 45 10.10 -6.63 2.06
CA GLU A 45 11.27 -5.77 2.29
C GLU A 45 11.09 -4.40 1.63
N ALA A 46 10.57 -4.37 0.40
CA ALA A 46 10.27 -3.12 -0.28
C ALA A 46 9.09 -2.38 0.38
N LEU A 47 8.08 -3.10 0.89
CA LEU A 47 7.03 -2.50 1.73
C LEU A 47 7.63 -1.82 2.98
N LYS A 48 8.54 -2.51 3.68
CA LYS A 48 9.21 -1.98 4.87
C LYS A 48 10.03 -0.72 4.55
N SER A 49 10.77 -0.73 3.44
CA SER A 49 11.47 0.47 2.95
C SER A 49 10.49 1.60 2.64
N ALA A 50 9.40 1.33 1.92
CA ALA A 50 8.38 2.32 1.58
C ALA A 50 7.72 2.94 2.82
N VAL A 51 7.39 2.11 3.83
CA VAL A 51 6.86 2.58 5.12
C VAL A 51 7.84 3.52 5.80
N SER A 52 9.14 3.17 5.84
CA SER A 52 10.16 3.97 6.53
C SER A 52 10.37 5.38 5.97
N ILE A 53 9.97 5.62 4.71
CA ILE A 53 10.13 6.91 4.03
C ILE A 53 8.80 7.66 3.82
N SER A 54 7.66 7.01 4.11
CA SER A 54 6.34 7.63 3.99
C SER A 54 6.07 8.55 5.17
N ARG A 55 5.62 9.78 4.91
CA ARG A 55 5.14 10.71 5.95
C ARG A 55 3.64 10.63 6.20
N VAL A 56 2.92 9.91 5.34
CA VAL A 56 1.47 9.76 5.37
C VAL A 56 1.11 8.28 5.58
N PRO A 57 -0.11 7.96 6.04
CA PRO A 57 -0.51 6.58 6.23
C PRO A 57 -0.38 5.78 4.92
N LEU A 58 0.22 4.60 5.02
CA LEU A 58 0.44 3.70 3.88
C LEU A 58 -0.24 2.36 4.15
N LEU A 59 -1.11 1.95 3.23
CA LEU A 59 -1.74 0.63 3.25
C LEU A 59 -1.04 -0.31 2.27
N ALA A 60 -0.75 -1.51 2.75
CA ALA A 60 -0.27 -2.59 1.89
C ALA A 60 -1.40 -3.13 1.02
N LEU A 61 -1.17 -3.25 -0.29
CA LEU A 61 -2.17 -3.66 -1.27
C LEU A 61 -1.62 -4.78 -2.18
N GLY A 62 -2.52 -5.66 -2.62
CA GLY A 62 -2.23 -6.67 -3.66
C GLY A 62 -1.80 -8.02 -3.08
N GLY A 63 -2.60 -9.05 -3.39
CA GLY A 63 -2.37 -10.43 -2.93
C GLY A 63 -2.55 -10.64 -1.42
N ILE A 64 -3.23 -9.72 -0.72
CA ILE A 64 -3.44 -9.81 0.73
C ILE A 64 -4.47 -10.90 1.06
N THR A 65 -4.15 -11.76 2.03
CA THR A 65 -4.97 -12.84 2.58
C THR A 65 -4.99 -12.78 4.11
N MET A 66 -5.85 -13.56 4.77
CA MET A 66 -5.90 -13.65 6.23
C MET A 66 -4.56 -14.08 6.84
N GLU A 67 -3.84 -14.96 6.15
CA GLU A 67 -2.58 -15.54 6.60
C GLU A 67 -1.42 -14.56 6.49
N ASN A 68 -1.45 -13.64 5.51
CA ASN A 68 -0.32 -12.73 5.24
C ASN A 68 -0.55 -11.28 5.68
N ALA A 69 -1.79 -10.88 5.99
CA ALA A 69 -2.11 -9.50 6.39
C ALA A 69 -1.30 -9.03 7.61
N GLY A 70 -1.08 -9.92 8.58
CA GLY A 70 -0.26 -9.62 9.77
C GLY A 70 1.19 -9.29 9.43
N LEU A 71 1.74 -9.88 8.36
CA LEU A 71 3.11 -9.59 7.91
C LEU A 71 3.22 -8.15 7.38
N CYS A 72 2.20 -7.66 6.68
CA CYS A 72 2.16 -6.28 6.21
C CYS A 72 2.14 -5.29 7.38
N VAL A 73 1.26 -5.51 8.36
CA VAL A 73 1.16 -4.64 9.55
C VAL A 73 2.47 -4.66 10.34
N ALA A 74 3.14 -5.81 10.44
CA ALA A 74 4.43 -5.93 11.12
C ALA A 74 5.57 -5.11 10.46
N THR A 75 5.43 -4.70 9.19
CA THR A 75 6.38 -3.77 8.55
C THR A 75 6.23 -2.32 9.00
N GLY A 76 5.15 -1.99 9.73
CA GLY A 76 4.78 -0.63 10.11
C GLY A 76 3.76 0.02 9.16
N ALA A 77 3.22 -0.72 8.18
CA ALA A 77 2.11 -0.24 7.38
C ALA A 77 0.92 0.12 8.29
N ALA A 78 0.22 1.21 7.97
CA ALA A 78 -0.95 1.67 8.73
C ALA A 78 -2.12 0.68 8.66
N GLY A 79 -2.11 -0.22 7.69
CA GLY A 79 -3.08 -1.29 7.52
C GLY A 79 -2.92 -1.99 6.18
N ILE A 80 -4.00 -2.67 5.76
CA ILE A 80 -4.09 -3.36 4.48
C ILE A 80 -5.25 -2.83 3.63
N ALA A 81 -5.14 -3.00 2.31
CA ALA A 81 -6.21 -2.82 1.35
C ALA A 81 -6.31 -4.06 0.47
N ALA A 82 -7.53 -4.57 0.27
CA ALA A 82 -7.76 -5.83 -0.42
C ALA A 82 -9.12 -5.87 -1.11
N ILE A 83 -9.26 -6.77 -2.09
CA ILE A 83 -10.53 -7.04 -2.78
C ILE A 83 -11.02 -8.43 -2.39
N ARG A 84 -10.31 -9.48 -2.83
CA ARG A 84 -10.69 -10.89 -2.62
C ARG A 84 -10.72 -11.29 -1.14
N PHE A 85 -9.91 -10.66 -0.31
CA PHE A 85 -9.94 -10.84 1.15
C PHE A 85 -11.34 -10.58 1.75
N PHE A 86 -12.08 -9.63 1.18
CA PHE A 86 -13.42 -9.24 1.67
C PHE A 86 -14.55 -9.85 0.84
N GLN A 87 -14.23 -10.64 -0.18
CA GLN A 87 -15.23 -11.33 -0.99
C GLN A 87 -15.47 -12.74 -0.40
N PRO A 88 -16.71 -13.24 -0.43
CA PRO A 88 -17.05 -14.57 0.04
C PRO A 88 -16.42 -15.68 -0.80
#